data_AF-A0AA51L416-F1
#
_entry.id   AF-A0AA51L416-F1
#
_cell.length_a   1.000
_cell.length_b   1.000
_cell.length_c   1.000
_cell.angle_alpha   90.00
_cell.angle_beta   90.00
_cell.angle_gamma   90.00
#
_symmetry.space_group_name_H-M   'P 1'
#
loop_
_entity.id
_entity.type
_entity.pdbx_description
1 polymer ?
#
loop_
_entity_poly.entity_id
_entity_poly.type
_entity_poly.pdbx_seq_one_letter_code
_entity_poly.pdbx_strand_id
1 'polypeptide(L)'
;MEQQLNNAGDDLAIVIYEYFISGWKQPERRSFLEEHYRKQHDYLITYLQKGVTNGEFTPKADVEVIVKMITSYFEGVLLHTKAAGNKNVRVEAQLRLFKLVLKDILQVKGMGGESK
;
A
#
# COMPACT_ATOMS: atom_id res chain seq x y z
N MET A 1 -8.67 -5.05 -0.30
CA MET A 1 -7.80 -4.48 0.76
C MET A 1 -8.57 -4.20 2.06
N GLU A 2 -9.57 -3.32 2.10
CA GLU A 2 -10.38 -3.08 3.32
C GLU A 2 -11.01 -4.36 3.90
N GLN A 3 -11.61 -5.22 3.05
CA GLN A 3 -12.11 -6.53 3.47
C GLN A 3 -11.02 -7.50 3.95
N GLN A 4 -9.80 -7.43 3.41
CA GLN A 4 -8.69 -8.30 3.83
C GLN A 4 -8.10 -7.86 5.19
N LEU A 5 -8.10 -6.56 5.46
CA LEU A 5 -7.70 -6.02 6.77
C LEU A 5 -8.75 -6.32 7.86
N ASN A 6 -10.03 -6.39 7.49
CA ASN A 6 -11.11 -6.77 8.39
C ASN A 6 -11.23 -8.28 8.60
N ASN A 7 -10.88 -9.08 7.59
CA ASN A 7 -10.78 -10.53 7.68
C ASN A 7 -9.35 -10.93 8.07
N ALA A 8 -8.96 -10.64 9.31
CA ALA A 8 -7.66 -11.00 9.89
C ALA A 8 -7.45 -12.54 10.07
N GLY A 9 -8.06 -13.37 9.22
CA GLY A 9 -7.93 -14.82 9.20
C GLY A 9 -6.92 -15.36 8.18
N ASP A 10 -6.42 -14.55 7.25
CA ASP A 10 -5.35 -14.98 6.35
C ASP A 10 -3.99 -14.84 7.07
N ASP A 11 -3.52 -15.93 7.68
CA ASP A 11 -2.20 -16.02 8.32
C ASP A 11 -1.05 -16.10 7.31
N LEU A 12 -1.35 -16.40 6.04
CA LEU A 12 -0.33 -16.53 5.00
C LEU A 12 0.45 -15.22 4.80
N ALA A 13 -0.20 -14.06 4.86
CA ALA A 13 0.48 -12.77 4.71
C ALA A 13 1.50 -12.52 5.82
N ILE A 14 1.20 -12.93 7.06
CA ILE A 14 2.11 -12.80 8.21
C ILE A 14 3.25 -13.81 8.11
N VAL A 15 2.97 -15.06 7.73
CA VAL A 15 4.01 -16.07 7.50
C VAL A 15 4.99 -15.63 6.40
N ILE A 16 4.48 -15.09 5.30
CA ILE A 16 5.31 -14.52 4.22
C ILE A 16 6.16 -13.36 4.76
N TYR A 17 5.57 -12.48 5.56
CA TYR A 17 6.29 -11.35 6.13
C TYR A 17 7.41 -11.81 7.08
N GLU A 18 7.13 -12.77 7.97
CA GLU A 18 8.12 -13.37 8.86
C GLU A 18 9.26 -14.05 8.08
N TYR A 19 8.94 -14.79 7.02
CA TYR A 19 9.94 -15.42 6.14
C TYR A 19 10.90 -14.38 5.55
N PHE A 20 10.35 -13.27 5.05
CA PHE A 20 11.15 -12.22 4.42
C PHE A 20 11.97 -11.42 5.44
N ILE A 21 11.36 -10.96 6.53
CA ILE A 21 12.05 -10.16 7.54
C ILE A 21 13.10 -10.97 8.29
N SER A 22 12.83 -12.23 8.65
CA SER A 22 13.85 -13.08 9.28
C SER A 22 14.98 -13.45 8.32
N GLY A 23 14.69 -13.48 7.01
CA GLY A 23 15.62 -13.84 5.95
C GLY A 23 16.52 -12.72 5.44
N TRP A 24 16.41 -11.48 5.91
CA TRP A 24 17.09 -10.31 5.31
C TRP A 24 18.64 -10.40 5.26
N LYS A 25 19.25 -11.17 6.16
CA LYS A 25 20.71 -11.42 6.17
C LYS A 25 21.14 -12.60 5.32
N GLN A 26 20.21 -13.41 4.83
CA GLN A 26 20.48 -14.58 3.99
C GLN A 26 20.44 -14.16 2.51
N PRO A 27 21.55 -14.21 1.77
CA PRO A 27 21.64 -13.65 0.43
C PRO A 27 20.56 -14.17 -0.53
N GLU A 28 20.28 -15.47 -0.52
CA GLU A 28 19.25 -16.08 -1.37
C GLU A 28 17.84 -15.54 -1.08
N ARG A 29 17.46 -15.48 0.21
CA ARG A 29 16.15 -14.97 0.63
C ARG A 29 16.02 -13.47 0.37
N ARG A 30 17.12 -12.73 0.52
CA ARG A 30 17.18 -11.31 0.19
C ARG A 30 16.97 -11.08 -1.30
N SER A 31 17.64 -11.82 -2.18
CA SER A 31 17.41 -11.71 -3.63
C SER A 31 15.97 -12.04 -4.02
N PHE A 32 15.38 -13.05 -3.37
CA PHE A 32 13.97 -13.38 -3.58
C PHE A 32 13.03 -12.28 -3.09
N LEU A 33 13.32 -11.67 -1.93
CA LEU A 33 12.59 -10.49 -1.42
C LEU A 33 12.68 -9.31 -2.37
N GLU A 34 13.88 -8.98 -2.85
CA GLU A 34 14.09 -7.86 -3.78
C GLU A 34 13.30 -8.06 -5.08
N GLU A 35 13.28 -9.27 -5.62
CA GLU A 35 12.49 -9.59 -6.82
C GLU A 35 10.98 -9.58 -6.56
N HIS A 36 10.54 -10.08 -5.40
CA HIS A 36 9.14 -10.02 -4.99
C HIS A 36 8.67 -8.56 -4.84
N TYR A 37 9.46 -7.75 -4.14
CA TYR A 37 9.24 -6.33 -3.95
C TYR A 37 9.13 -5.62 -5.30
N ARG A 38 10.08 -5.83 -6.21
CA ARG A 38 10.07 -5.25 -7.56
C ARG A 38 8.76 -5.59 -8.31
N LYS A 39 8.41 -6.88 -8.39
CA LYS A 39 7.19 -7.34 -9.09
C LYS A 39 5.90 -6.73 -8.53
N GLN A 40 5.79 -6.62 -7.20
CA GLN A 40 4.62 -6.03 -6.57
C GLN A 40 4.46 -4.54 -6.92
N HIS A 41 5.57 -3.81 -6.97
CA HIS A 41 5.55 -2.38 -7.25
C HIS A 41 5.33 -2.08 -8.74
N ASP A 42 5.90 -2.87 -9.65
CA ASP A 42 5.77 -2.69 -11.11
C ASP A 42 4.30 -2.57 -11.55
N TYR A 43 3.43 -3.42 -11.01
CA TYR A 43 2.00 -3.39 -11.33
C TYR A 43 1.35 -2.08 -10.88
N LEU A 44 1.59 -1.66 -9.64
CA LEU A 44 0.97 -0.47 -9.07
C LEU A 44 1.53 0.82 -9.70
N ILE A 45 2.82 0.84 -10.04
CA ILE A 45 3.45 1.92 -10.82
C ILE A 45 2.78 2.03 -12.18
N THR A 46 2.66 0.94 -12.91
CA THR A 46 2.01 0.91 -14.23
C THR A 46 0.57 1.43 -14.16
N TYR A 47 -0.17 1.02 -13.12
CA TYR A 47 -1.54 1.45 -12.90
C TYR A 47 -1.64 2.97 -12.64
N LEU A 48 -0.87 3.51 -11.70
CA LEU A 48 -0.90 4.95 -11.41
C LEU A 48 -0.38 5.79 -12.58
N GLN A 49 0.67 5.32 -13.27
CA GLN A 49 1.22 5.99 -14.44
C GLN A 49 0.19 6.10 -15.56
N LYS A 50 -0.66 5.08 -15.75
CA LYS A 50 -1.77 5.14 -16.70
C LYS A 50 -2.76 6.26 -16.36
N GLY A 51 -3.09 6.42 -15.07
CA GLY A 51 -3.94 7.54 -14.62
C GLY A 51 -3.31 8.90 -14.87
N VAL A 52 -1.98 9.03 -14.73
CA VAL A 52 -1.24 10.25 -15.11
C VAL A 52 -1.36 10.51 -16.62
N THR A 53 -1.10 9.49 -17.44
CA THR A 53 -1.19 9.59 -18.92
C THR A 53 -2.60 9.97 -19.38
N ASN A 54 -3.64 9.47 -18.70
CA ASN A 54 -5.04 9.80 -18.97
C ASN A 54 -5.46 11.19 -18.46
N GLY A 55 -4.60 11.89 -17.71
CA GLY A 55 -4.92 13.19 -17.11
C GLY A 55 -5.82 13.10 -15.87
N GLU A 56 -6.00 11.91 -15.30
CA GLU A 56 -6.76 11.67 -14.06
C GLU A 56 -6.00 12.16 -12.82
N PHE A 57 -4.67 12.07 -12.86
CA PHE A 57 -3.76 12.44 -11.77
C PHE A 57 -2.70 13.44 -12.23
N THR A 58 -2.26 14.30 -11.31
CA THR A 58 -1.12 15.20 -11.50
C THR A 58 -0.21 15.14 -10.27
N PRO A 59 0.54 14.04 -10.09
CA PRO A 59 1.21 13.75 -8.83
C PRO A 59 2.20 14.83 -8.41
N LYS A 60 2.22 15.17 -7.11
CA LYS A 60 3.19 16.11 -6.51
C LYS A 60 4.58 15.49 -6.29
N ALA A 61 4.69 14.18 -6.43
CA ALA A 61 5.92 13.42 -6.24
C ALA A 61 6.03 12.34 -7.31
N ASP A 62 7.21 11.74 -7.39
CA ASP A 62 7.47 10.61 -8.28
C ASP A 62 6.48 9.46 -8.01
N VAL A 63 5.90 8.90 -9.08
CA VAL A 63 4.91 7.82 -9.00
C VAL A 63 5.50 6.61 -8.28
N GLU A 64 6.75 6.26 -8.53
CA GLU A 64 7.45 5.16 -7.85
C GLU A 64 7.54 5.42 -6.33
N VAL A 65 7.86 6.64 -5.92
CA VAL A 65 7.92 7.02 -4.50
C VAL A 65 6.54 6.93 -3.86
N ILE A 66 5.49 7.38 -4.54
CA ILE A 66 4.10 7.27 -4.06
C ILE A 66 3.70 5.80 -3.89
N VAL A 67 4.03 4.94 -4.86
CA VAL A 67 3.78 3.50 -4.80
C VAL A 67 4.47 2.85 -3.62
N LYS A 68 5.77 3.14 -3.41
CA LYS A 68 6.53 2.63 -2.26
C LYS A 68 5.97 3.10 -0.92
N MET A 69 5.43 4.32 -0.87
CA MET A 69 4.76 4.85 0.32
C MET A 69 3.42 4.15 0.56
N ILE A 70 2.66 3.85 -0.50
CA ILE A 70 1.41 3.08 -0.40
C ILE A 70 1.64 1.70 0.19
N THR A 71 2.60 0.94 -0.35
CA THR A 71 2.89 -0.42 0.11
C THR A 71 3.39 -0.42 1.55
N SER A 72 4.33 0.46 1.88
CA SER A 72 4.85 0.62 3.26
C SER A 72 3.74 0.93 4.27
N TYR A 73 2.80 1.81 3.90
CA TYR A 73 1.67 2.16 4.75
C TYR A 73 0.76 0.94 5.01
N PHE A 74 0.40 0.19 3.97
CA PHE A 74 -0.46 -0.99 4.13
C PHE A 74 0.21 -2.12 4.90
N GLU A 75 1.51 -2.36 4.68
CA GLU A 75 2.28 -3.33 5.47
C GLU A 75 2.30 -2.94 6.96
N GLY A 76 2.56 -1.68 7.28
CA GLY A 76 2.54 -1.18 8.65
C GLY A 76 1.17 -1.33 9.31
N VAL A 77 0.09 -0.96 8.60
CA VAL A 77 -1.28 -1.16 9.10
C VAL A 77 -1.57 -2.64 9.33
N LEU A 78 -1.20 -3.53 8.39
CA LEU A 78 -1.41 -4.97 8.50
C LEU A 78 -0.69 -5.56 9.73
N LEU A 79 0.59 -5.26 9.90
CA LEU A 79 1.40 -5.79 10.99
C LEU A 79 0.90 -5.33 12.34
N HIS A 80 0.64 -4.03 12.50
CA HIS A 80 0.09 -3.51 13.74
C HIS A 80 -1.29 -4.11 14.01
N THR A 81 -2.11 -4.30 12.97
CA THR A 81 -3.45 -4.87 13.12
C THR A 81 -3.40 -6.30 13.64
N LYS A 82 -2.47 -7.11 13.12
CA LYS A 82 -2.25 -8.47 13.59
C LYS A 82 -1.65 -8.50 15.01
N ALA A 83 -0.74 -7.60 15.35
CA ALA A 83 -0.09 -7.57 16.66
C ALA A 83 -0.96 -6.97 17.78
N ALA A 84 -1.72 -5.91 17.50
CA ALA A 84 -2.43 -5.12 18.50
C ALA A 84 -3.96 -5.11 18.34
N GLY A 85 -4.48 -5.67 17.24
CA GLY A 85 -5.91 -5.72 16.92
C GLY A 85 -6.44 -4.43 16.29
N ASN A 86 -7.50 -4.57 15.46
CA ASN A 86 -8.05 -3.49 14.62
C ASN A 86 -8.43 -2.22 15.42
N LYS A 87 -8.96 -2.39 16.64
CA LYS A 87 -9.43 -1.27 17.47
C LYS A 87 -8.26 -0.39 17.96
N ASN A 88 -7.19 -1.00 18.46
CA ASN A 88 -6.04 -0.27 18.98
C ASN A 88 -5.29 0.47 17.87
N VAL A 89 -5.20 -0.15 16.70
CA VAL A 89 -4.57 0.45 15.51
C VAL A 89 -5.46 1.51 14.86
N ARG A 90 -6.77 1.51 15.17
CA ARG A 90 -7.75 2.44 14.58
C ARG A 90 -7.74 2.37 13.05
N VAL A 91 -7.74 1.15 12.51
CA VAL A 91 -7.58 0.85 11.07
C VAL A 91 -8.45 1.75 10.19
N GLU A 92 -9.75 1.87 10.50
CA GLU A 92 -10.65 2.71 9.72
C GLU A 92 -10.26 4.18 9.69
N ALA A 93 -9.81 4.73 10.82
CA ALA A 93 -9.40 6.13 10.90
C ALA A 93 -8.12 6.37 10.10
N GLN A 94 -7.17 5.44 10.17
CA GLN A 94 -5.96 5.53 9.36
C GLN A 94 -6.31 5.44 7.85
N LEU A 95 -7.15 4.49 7.43
CA LEU A 95 -7.56 4.36 6.03
C LEU A 95 -8.28 5.61 5.50
N ARG A 96 -9.11 6.26 6.32
CA ARG A 96 -9.72 7.55 5.98
C ARG A 96 -8.68 8.64 5.78
N LEU A 97 -7.72 8.76 6.70
CA LEU A 97 -6.62 9.72 6.57
C LEU A 97 -5.78 9.44 5.32
N PHE A 98 -5.47 8.17 5.07
CA PHE A 98 -4.67 7.76 3.92
C PHE A 98 -5.34 8.11 2.59
N LYS A 99 -6.67 7.94 2.48
CA LYS A 99 -7.43 8.41 1.32
C LYS A 99 -7.28 9.93 1.10
N LEU A 100 -7.27 10.72 2.16
CA LEU A 100 -7.05 12.18 2.07
C LEU A 100 -5.62 12.50 1.62
N VAL A 101 -4.62 11.81 2.18
CA VAL A 101 -3.22 11.92 1.77
C VAL A 101 -3.06 11.57 0.29
N LEU A 102 -3.63 10.45 -0.16
CA LEU A 102 -3.60 10.03 -1.56
C LEU A 102 -4.25 11.05 -2.49
N LYS A 103 -5.42 11.59 -2.10
CA LYS A 103 -6.10 12.63 -2.88
C LYS A 103 -5.22 13.88 -3.04
N ASP A 104 -4.53 14.28 -1.97
CA ASP A 104 -3.63 15.43 -2.01
C ASP A 104 -2.39 15.15 -2.86
N ILE A 105 -1.69 14.04 -2.66
CA ILE A 105 -0.43 13.79 -3.39
C ILE A 105 -0.66 13.44 -4.86
N LEU A 106 -1.76 12.78 -5.22
CA LEU A 106 -2.09 12.45 -6.60
C LEU A 106 -2.74 13.62 -7.36
N GLN A 107 -3.21 14.66 -6.64
CA GLN A 107 -3.95 15.79 -7.19
C GLN A 107 -5.05 15.33 -8.15
N VAL A 108 -5.94 14.47 -7.64
CA VAL A 108 -7.02 13.89 -8.43
C VAL A 108 -7.86 15.03 -9.02
N LYS A 109 -7.90 15.11 -10.35
CA LYS A 109 -8.82 16.04 -11.02
C LYS A 109 -10.24 15.55 -10.72
N GLY A 110 -11.05 16.39 -10.08
CA GLY A 110 -12.42 16.04 -9.75
C GLY A 110 -13.14 15.56 -11.02
N MET A 111 -13.70 14.35 -10.98
CA MET A 111 -14.88 14.07 -11.78
C MET A 111 -15.88 15.19 -11.47
N GLY A 112 -16.27 15.96 -12.48
CA GLY A 112 -17.30 16.99 -12.38
C GLY A 112 -18.65 16.39 -12.01
N GLY A 113 -18.79 16.02 -10.74
CA GLY A 113 -19.93 15.37 -10.15
C GLY A 113 -19.95 15.70 -8.66
N GLU A 114 -20.01 16.99 -8.36
CA GLU A 114 -20.73 17.41 -7.16
C GLU A 114 -22.14 16.83 -7.28
N SER A 115 -22.56 16.04 -6.30
CA SER A 115 -23.97 15.95 -5.97
C SER A 115 -24.13 16.39 -4.54
N LYS A 116 -24.94 17.44 -4.43
CA LYS A 116 -25.48 18.09 -3.26
C LYS A 116 -25.99 17.10 -2.21
#